data_AF-A0A9D9C914-F1
#
_entry.id   AF-A0A9D9C914-F1
#
_cell.length_a   1.000
_cell.length_b   1.000
_cell.length_c   1.000
_cell.angle_alpha   90.00
_cell.angle_beta   90.00
_cell.angle_gamma   90.00
#
_symmetry.space_group_name_H-M   'P 1'
#
loop_
_entity.id
_entity.type
_entity.pdbx_description
1 polymer ?
#
loop_
_entity_poly.entity_id
_entity_poly.type
_entity_poly.pdbx_seq_one_letter_code
_entity_poly.pdbx_strand_id
1 'polypeptide(L)'
;LKTIIYDADGKEVAFSQQDNLLASSLFVQDINVSDPQLWSPENPYLYRAVSRLYHNETLIDTLTTRFGIRSVEVDAQHGFRLNGQTRKIKGVCLHHDLGPLGAAVNRSAMERQLRILKEMGCDAIRSSHNMPSPEQVELCDELGLMLMAESFDEWAQPKCKNGYNRFYQNWVDKDIENLVLRYRNHPSIVMWSAGNEVSDQWSEKGVKEGWRLQEIFHRLDPTRPVTMGMDQVGRTIKNGFAAYWDVPGLNYRLPLYAEAHQRLPQGFLLGSETASTVSSRGVYHFPVKEAKGLMHEDGQCSSYDVEACSWSNLPDDDWPWQDDYDWVIGEFVWTGFDYLGEPTPYDHYWPSRSSYFGICDLAGLPKDRYYLYRSRWNTKENTLHILPHWTWPGKEGDTIPVYVYTNYPQAELFVNGVSQGIRKKDASSRMDRYRLRWNEVLYQPGEIRVVAYDEQGREMESKSVKTAGKASRIQLTANRLSMPAHADELCFITVDILDKEGNLCPHANQLLHFTVKGEGDFRAACNGDATSLEMFHEPKMHAFNGKLVVIVQSNGKKGDIHLKVGAKGLASALITIKAE
;
A
#
# COMPACT_ATOMS: atom_id res chain seq x y z
N LEU A 1 -6.88 41.50 7.01
CA LEU A 1 -6.88 40.12 6.50
C LEU A 1 -8.32 39.66 6.44
N LYS A 2 -8.77 39.15 5.28
CA LYS A 2 -10.08 38.51 5.14
C LYS A 2 -9.88 37.06 4.72
N THR A 3 -10.42 36.12 5.47
CA THR A 3 -10.34 34.69 5.16
C THR A 3 -11.75 34.20 4.84
N ILE A 4 -11.91 33.57 3.68
CA ILE A 4 -13.19 33.06 3.18
C ILE A 4 -13.07 31.54 3.00
N ILE A 5 -14.01 30.78 3.54
CA ILE A 5 -14.08 29.33 3.39
C ILE A 5 -15.07 29.01 2.27
N TYR A 6 -14.60 28.24 1.29
CA TYR A 6 -15.39 27.69 0.20
C TYR A 6 -15.53 26.19 0.35
N ASP A 7 -16.73 25.70 0.04
CA ASP A 7 -17.00 24.27 -0.10
C ASP A 7 -16.48 23.70 -1.44
N ALA A 8 -16.71 22.41 -1.67
CA ALA A 8 -16.21 21.71 -2.86
C ALA A 8 -16.82 22.25 -4.17
N ASP A 9 -18.02 22.82 -4.12
CA ASP A 9 -18.72 23.41 -5.28
C ASP A 9 -18.32 24.88 -5.51
N GLY A 10 -17.44 25.42 -4.67
CA GLY A 10 -16.97 26.80 -4.76
C GLY A 10 -17.95 27.82 -4.17
N LYS A 11 -18.90 27.39 -3.35
CA LYS A 11 -19.80 28.29 -2.62
C LYS A 11 -19.15 28.72 -1.30
N GLU A 12 -19.27 30.02 -0.99
CA GLU A 12 -18.84 30.57 0.30
C GLU A 12 -19.74 30.01 1.42
N VAL A 13 -19.11 29.38 2.41
CA VAL A 13 -19.81 28.77 3.57
C VAL A 13 -19.53 29.50 4.89
N ALA A 14 -18.41 30.22 4.99
CA ALA A 14 -18.08 31.05 6.14
C ALA A 14 -16.98 32.06 5.80
N PHE A 15 -16.86 33.14 6.56
CA PHE A 15 -15.73 34.06 6.45
C PHE A 15 -15.43 34.75 7.79
N SER A 16 -14.24 35.31 7.91
CA SER A 16 -13.87 36.24 8.98
C SER A 16 -12.95 37.34 8.46
N GLN A 17 -13.07 38.54 9.00
CA GLN A 17 -12.24 39.69 8.65
C GLN A 17 -11.66 40.31 9.91
N GLN A 18 -10.37 40.63 9.86
CA GLN A 18 -9.65 41.35 10.90
C GLN A 18 -8.88 42.52 10.29
N ASP A 19 -9.10 43.71 10.85
CA ASP A 19 -8.52 44.97 10.39
C ASP A 19 -7.37 45.42 11.32
N ASN A 20 -6.64 46.47 10.92
CA ASN A 20 -5.57 47.11 11.72
C ASN A 20 -4.45 46.15 12.19
N LEU A 21 -3.99 45.28 11.29
CA LEU A 21 -2.94 44.30 11.57
C LEU A 21 -1.57 44.96 11.66
N LEU A 22 -0.81 44.66 12.72
CA LEU A 22 0.60 45.08 12.84
C LEU A 22 1.47 44.19 11.94
N ALA A 23 2.36 44.80 11.16
CA ALA A 23 3.35 44.07 10.36
C ALA A 23 4.15 43.11 11.28
N SER A 24 4.34 41.85 10.84
CA SER A 24 5.05 40.75 11.55
C SER A 24 4.35 40.04 12.72
N SER A 25 3.03 40.20 12.92
CA SER A 25 2.31 39.42 13.94
C SER A 25 1.72 38.10 13.42
N LEU A 26 1.66 37.08 14.30
CA LEU A 26 0.82 35.89 14.11
C LEU A 26 -0.64 36.29 14.31
N PHE A 27 -1.54 35.79 13.47
CA PHE A 27 -2.97 36.07 13.55
C PHE A 27 -3.76 34.79 13.76
N VAL A 28 -4.82 34.89 14.56
CA VAL A 28 -5.78 33.81 14.82
C VAL A 28 -7.16 34.36 14.51
N GLN A 29 -7.91 33.63 13.68
CA GLN A 29 -9.31 33.90 13.38
C GLN A 29 -10.11 32.64 13.67
N ASP A 30 -11.15 32.77 14.48
CA ASP A 30 -12.13 31.70 14.67
C ASP A 30 -13.23 31.84 13.62
N ILE A 31 -13.44 30.79 12.81
CA ILE A 31 -14.43 30.77 11.74
C ILE A 31 -15.31 29.54 11.93
N ASN A 32 -16.60 29.76 12.21
CA ASN A 32 -17.56 28.68 12.40
C ASN A 32 -18.16 28.22 11.06
N VAL A 33 -17.96 26.96 10.69
CA VAL A 33 -18.63 26.32 9.54
C VAL A 33 -19.83 25.54 10.07
N SER A 34 -21.04 25.98 9.74
CA SER A 34 -22.26 25.31 10.18
C SER A 34 -22.48 24.02 9.41
N ASP A 35 -22.80 22.93 10.12
CA ASP A 35 -23.05 21.58 9.57
C ASP A 35 -21.95 21.10 8.60
N PRO A 36 -20.69 20.97 9.08
CA PRO A 36 -19.57 20.66 8.20
C PRO A 36 -19.63 19.21 7.71
N GLN A 37 -19.45 19.03 6.39
CA GLN A 37 -19.10 17.73 5.82
C GLN A 37 -17.72 17.30 6.35
N LEU A 38 -17.68 16.20 7.11
CA LEU A 38 -16.46 15.71 7.74
C LEU A 38 -15.61 14.89 6.76
N TRP A 39 -14.30 15.11 6.80
CA TRP A 39 -13.32 14.29 6.09
C TRP A 39 -13.15 12.95 6.80
N SER A 40 -13.12 11.87 6.02
CA SER A 40 -12.79 10.51 6.45
C SER A 40 -12.32 9.68 5.25
N PRO A 41 -11.72 8.50 5.48
CA PRO A 41 -11.41 7.56 4.39
C PRO A 41 -12.61 7.16 3.53
N GLU A 42 -13.82 7.22 4.07
CA GLU A 42 -15.06 6.89 3.38
C GLU A 42 -15.71 8.12 2.70
N ASN A 43 -15.43 9.33 3.21
CA ASN A 43 -15.92 10.61 2.69
C ASN A 43 -14.80 11.65 2.69
N PRO A 44 -13.94 11.71 1.66
CA PRO A 44 -12.78 12.61 1.60
C PRO A 44 -13.16 14.05 1.22
N TYR A 45 -14.07 14.67 1.97
CA TYR A 45 -14.56 16.02 1.68
C TYR A 45 -13.50 17.09 1.98
N LEU A 46 -13.26 18.00 1.03
CA LEU A 46 -12.24 19.05 1.12
C LEU A 46 -12.84 20.44 0.91
N TYR A 47 -12.43 21.37 1.76
CA TYR A 47 -12.73 22.80 1.68
C TYR A 47 -11.52 23.59 1.19
N ARG A 48 -11.73 24.87 0.87
CA ARG A 48 -10.67 25.84 0.57
C ARG A 48 -10.81 27.09 1.43
N ALA A 49 -9.78 27.42 2.18
CA ALA A 49 -9.65 28.73 2.82
C ALA A 49 -8.88 29.67 1.87
N VAL A 50 -9.49 30.80 1.52
CA VAL A 50 -8.89 31.86 0.70
C VAL A 50 -8.64 33.07 1.58
N SER A 51 -7.36 33.28 1.91
CA SER A 51 -6.88 34.38 2.74
C SER A 51 -6.43 35.54 1.86
N ARG A 52 -7.09 36.68 1.98
CA ARG A 52 -6.85 37.92 1.23
C ARG A 52 -6.27 38.99 2.14
N LEU A 53 -5.09 39.49 1.81
CA LEU A 53 -4.41 40.55 2.56
C LEU A 53 -4.61 41.89 1.86
N TYR A 54 -5.04 42.90 2.62
CA TYR A 54 -5.32 44.24 2.11
C TYR A 54 -4.42 45.28 2.78
N HIS A 55 -3.96 46.26 2.01
CA HIS A 55 -3.31 47.47 2.49
C HIS A 55 -4.08 48.68 1.97
N ASN A 56 -4.66 49.49 2.87
CA ASN A 56 -5.49 50.64 2.53
C ASN A 56 -6.52 50.31 1.43
N GLU A 57 -7.36 49.29 1.67
CA GLU A 57 -8.40 48.76 0.76
C GLU A 57 -7.89 48.10 -0.53
N THR A 58 -6.60 48.19 -0.83
CA THR A 58 -5.98 47.52 -1.98
C THR A 58 -5.63 46.09 -1.61
N LEU A 59 -6.11 45.11 -2.39
CA LEU A 59 -5.68 43.72 -2.27
C LEU A 59 -4.21 43.60 -2.67
N ILE A 60 -3.36 43.16 -1.76
CA ILE A 60 -1.91 43.03 -1.99
C ILE A 60 -1.43 41.58 -2.04
N ASP A 61 -2.17 40.63 -1.47
CA ASP A 61 -1.83 39.22 -1.52
C ASP A 61 -3.06 38.31 -1.39
N THR A 62 -2.98 37.10 -1.93
CA THR A 62 -3.99 36.05 -1.80
C THR A 62 -3.34 34.68 -1.69
N LEU A 63 -3.66 33.97 -0.62
CA LEU A 63 -3.24 32.58 -0.38
C LEU A 63 -4.47 31.66 -0.36
N THR A 64 -4.39 30.53 -1.04
CA THR A 64 -5.42 29.47 -0.96
C THR A 64 -4.83 28.27 -0.24
N THR A 65 -5.52 27.79 0.79
CA THR A 65 -5.17 26.58 1.54
C THR A 65 -6.31 25.58 1.47
N ARG A 66 -6.03 24.38 0.95
CA ARG A 66 -6.98 23.26 0.98
C ARG A 66 -6.90 22.58 2.34
N PHE A 67 -8.05 22.18 2.90
CA PHE A 67 -8.12 21.48 4.18
C PHE A 67 -9.37 20.61 4.26
N GLY A 68 -9.45 19.74 5.26
CA GLY A 68 -10.65 18.98 5.60
C GLY A 68 -10.99 19.13 7.08
N ILE A 69 -12.27 19.01 7.43
CA ILE A 69 -12.74 19.11 8.81
C ILE A 69 -12.88 17.69 9.37
N ARG A 70 -12.06 17.35 10.38
CA ARG A 70 -12.09 16.06 11.07
C ARG A 70 -11.42 16.17 12.44
N SER A 71 -11.82 15.32 13.39
CA SER A 71 -11.10 15.15 14.67
C SER A 71 -10.28 13.87 14.67
N VAL A 72 -9.09 13.93 15.27
CA VAL A 72 -8.22 12.77 15.54
C VAL A 72 -7.97 12.74 17.04
N GLU A 73 -8.21 11.59 17.66
CA GLU A 73 -8.06 11.40 19.10
C GLU A 73 -7.44 10.04 19.38
N VAL A 74 -6.61 9.98 20.42
CA VAL A 74 -6.08 8.73 20.97
C VAL A 74 -6.25 8.72 22.48
N ASP A 75 -6.75 7.61 23.04
CA ASP A 75 -6.86 7.44 24.48
C ASP A 75 -6.85 5.97 24.90
N ALA A 76 -6.52 5.71 26.17
CA ALA A 76 -6.33 4.35 26.69
C ALA A 76 -7.59 3.48 26.67
N GLN A 77 -8.78 4.09 26.64
CA GLN A 77 -10.03 3.36 26.66
C GLN A 77 -10.49 2.99 25.25
N HIS A 78 -10.32 3.89 24.28
CA HIS A 78 -10.89 3.76 22.95
C HIS A 78 -9.87 3.52 21.84
N GLY A 79 -8.57 3.57 22.15
CA GLY A 79 -7.51 3.50 21.15
C GLY A 79 -7.55 4.70 20.21
N PHE A 80 -7.51 4.45 18.90
CA PHE A 80 -7.57 5.50 17.87
C PHE A 80 -9.02 5.81 17.46
N ARG A 81 -9.36 7.10 17.44
CA ARG A 81 -10.65 7.59 16.96
C ARG A 81 -10.50 8.65 15.87
N LEU A 82 -11.35 8.55 14.86
CA LEU A 82 -11.54 9.55 13.82
C LEU A 82 -13.00 10.01 13.85
N ASN A 83 -13.24 11.32 13.97
CA ASN A 83 -14.61 11.88 14.07
C ASN A 83 -15.44 11.25 15.20
N GLY A 84 -14.78 10.99 16.35
CA GLY A 84 -15.40 10.36 17.53
C GLY A 84 -15.67 8.86 17.41
N GLN A 85 -15.31 8.21 16.30
CA GLN A 85 -15.53 6.77 16.07
C GLN A 85 -14.22 6.00 16.21
N THR A 86 -14.20 4.96 17.05
CA THR A 86 -13.09 4.00 17.12
C THR A 86 -12.97 3.23 15.82
N ARG A 87 -11.75 3.13 15.28
CA ARG A 87 -11.47 2.32 14.09
C ARG A 87 -10.10 1.67 14.18
N LYS A 88 -9.98 0.50 13.55
CA LYS A 88 -8.70 -0.15 13.30
C LYS A 88 -8.07 0.45 12.04
N ILE A 89 -6.77 0.69 12.09
CA ILE A 89 -5.97 1.15 10.95
C ILE A 89 -5.66 -0.05 10.04
N LYS A 90 -6.08 0.02 8.79
CA LYS A 90 -5.80 -0.96 7.72
C LYS A 90 -4.72 -0.37 6.83
N GLY A 91 -3.51 -0.33 7.37
CA GLY A 91 -2.41 0.43 6.80
C GLY A 91 -1.43 -0.40 6.00
N VAL A 92 -0.71 0.25 5.08
CA VAL A 92 0.47 -0.32 4.41
C VAL A 92 1.64 0.67 4.43
N CYS A 93 2.86 0.13 4.52
CA CYS A 93 4.09 0.86 4.28
C CYS A 93 4.33 1.03 2.78
N LEU A 94 4.77 2.21 2.36
CA LEU A 94 5.17 2.51 0.99
C LEU A 94 6.51 3.22 0.97
N HIS A 95 7.45 2.68 0.19
CA HIS A 95 8.58 3.44 -0.31
C HIS A 95 8.14 4.44 -1.40
N HIS A 96 9.06 5.34 -1.76
CA HIS A 96 8.75 6.49 -2.62
C HIS A 96 8.90 6.22 -4.12
N ASP A 97 9.57 5.13 -4.53
CA ASP A 97 9.73 4.84 -5.95
C ASP A 97 8.40 4.40 -6.59
N LEU A 98 8.29 4.68 -7.88
CA LEU A 98 7.12 4.35 -8.69
C LEU A 98 7.47 3.24 -9.69
N GLY A 99 8.18 2.22 -9.19
CA GLY A 99 8.62 1.05 -9.93
C GLY A 99 9.45 1.40 -11.16
N PRO A 100 8.94 1.16 -12.38
CA PRO A 100 9.68 1.42 -13.61
C PRO A 100 10.05 2.90 -13.86
N LEU A 101 9.43 3.85 -13.14
CA LEU A 101 9.77 5.28 -13.22
C LEU A 101 10.90 5.69 -12.26
N GLY A 102 11.31 4.79 -11.35
CA GLY A 102 12.22 5.11 -10.26
C GLY A 102 11.63 6.16 -9.32
N ALA A 103 12.48 7.06 -8.81
CA ALA A 103 12.09 8.09 -7.84
C ALA A 103 11.48 9.36 -8.47
N ALA A 104 11.30 9.42 -9.80
CA ALA A 104 10.72 10.59 -10.44
C ALA A 104 9.23 10.71 -10.08
N VAL A 105 8.88 11.76 -9.33
CA VAL A 105 7.49 12.02 -8.91
C VAL A 105 6.58 12.12 -10.13
N ASN A 106 5.50 11.34 -10.13
CA ASN A 106 4.46 11.41 -11.12
C ASN A 106 3.09 11.14 -10.47
N ARG A 107 2.18 12.10 -10.61
CA ARG A 107 0.87 12.05 -9.95
C ARG A 107 0.01 10.89 -10.44
N SER A 108 -0.05 10.61 -11.74
CA SER A 108 -0.87 9.53 -12.30
C SER A 108 -0.39 8.15 -11.82
N ALA A 109 0.92 7.96 -11.67
CA ALA A 109 1.51 6.75 -11.12
C ALA A 109 1.20 6.57 -9.62
N MET A 110 1.38 7.61 -8.80
CA MET A 110 1.01 7.59 -7.38
C MET A 110 -0.50 7.36 -7.19
N GLU A 111 -1.34 8.04 -7.99
CA GLU A 111 -2.79 7.87 -7.96
C GLU A 111 -3.17 6.41 -8.23
N ARG A 112 -2.58 5.78 -9.27
CA ARG A 112 -2.80 4.37 -9.55
C ARG A 112 -2.41 3.48 -8.37
N GLN A 113 -1.23 3.69 -7.77
CA GLN A 113 -0.76 2.90 -6.64
C GLN A 113 -1.73 3.00 -5.46
N LEU A 114 -2.13 4.21 -5.08
CA LEU A 114 -3.03 4.47 -3.96
C LEU A 114 -4.45 3.96 -4.22
N ARG A 115 -4.96 4.06 -5.46
CA ARG A 115 -6.27 3.50 -5.84
C ARG A 115 -6.30 1.97 -5.72
N ILE A 116 -5.26 1.28 -6.22
CA ILE A 116 -5.15 -0.18 -6.10
C ILE A 116 -5.22 -0.62 -4.62
N LEU A 117 -4.52 0.09 -3.74
CA LEU A 117 -4.56 -0.17 -2.30
C LEU A 117 -5.94 0.14 -1.70
N LYS A 118 -6.56 1.26 -2.09
CA LYS A 118 -7.90 1.62 -1.62
C LYS A 118 -8.96 0.58 -2.04
N GLU A 119 -8.87 0.06 -3.26
CA GLU A 119 -9.71 -1.03 -3.79
C GLU A 119 -9.49 -2.36 -3.04
N MET A 120 -8.29 -2.58 -2.51
CA MET A 120 -8.00 -3.69 -1.60
C MET A 120 -8.72 -3.54 -0.24
N GLY A 121 -9.14 -2.32 0.12
CA GLY A 121 -9.68 -1.99 1.44
C GLY A 121 -8.67 -1.35 2.40
N CYS A 122 -7.49 -0.97 1.91
CA CYS A 122 -6.54 -0.14 2.67
C CYS A 122 -7.17 1.23 2.98
N ASP A 123 -6.96 1.72 4.20
CA ASP A 123 -7.43 3.04 4.62
C ASP A 123 -6.32 3.95 5.16
N ALA A 124 -5.07 3.47 5.24
CA ALA A 124 -3.95 4.24 5.72
C ALA A 124 -2.62 3.91 5.01
N ILE A 125 -1.75 4.92 4.90
CA ILE A 125 -0.40 4.80 4.35
C ILE A 125 0.61 5.22 5.42
N ARG A 126 1.73 4.52 5.50
CA ARG A 126 2.95 4.98 6.20
C ARG A 126 3.99 5.35 5.15
N SER A 127 4.53 6.56 5.21
CA SER A 127 5.59 7.02 4.29
C SER A 127 6.97 6.51 4.71
N SER A 128 7.15 5.19 4.64
CA SER A 128 8.36 4.50 5.09
C SER A 128 9.57 4.80 4.19
N HIS A 129 10.66 5.41 4.67
CA HIS A 129 10.89 6.00 6.00
C HIS A 129 11.40 7.43 5.83
N ASN A 130 10.66 8.22 5.05
CA ASN A 130 11.07 9.54 4.59
C ASN A 130 9.87 10.45 4.35
N MET A 131 10.14 11.76 4.39
CA MET A 131 9.13 12.79 4.16
C MET A 131 8.38 12.48 2.84
N PRO A 132 7.04 12.41 2.87
CA PRO A 132 6.25 12.13 1.67
C PRO A 132 6.35 13.29 0.69
N SER A 133 6.16 13.02 -0.60
CA SER A 133 6.01 14.07 -1.61
C SER A 133 4.69 14.83 -1.42
N PRO A 134 4.62 16.11 -1.80
CA PRO A 134 3.35 16.86 -1.75
C PRO A 134 2.22 16.14 -2.49
N GLU A 135 2.53 15.55 -3.65
CA GLU A 135 1.59 14.82 -4.48
C GLU A 135 0.99 13.60 -3.76
N GLN A 136 1.81 12.84 -3.00
CA GLN A 136 1.30 11.71 -2.22
C GLN A 136 0.34 12.17 -1.12
N VAL A 137 0.68 13.25 -0.39
CA VAL A 137 -0.19 13.78 0.68
C VAL A 137 -1.50 14.32 0.10
N GLU A 138 -1.42 15.07 -1.01
CA GLU A 138 -2.59 15.59 -1.71
C GLU A 138 -3.51 14.49 -2.24
N LEU A 139 -2.94 13.41 -2.80
CA LEU A 139 -3.71 12.25 -3.25
C LEU A 139 -4.33 11.51 -2.06
N CYS A 140 -3.65 11.42 -0.92
CA CYS A 140 -4.24 10.84 0.29
C CYS A 140 -5.43 11.66 0.80
N ASP A 141 -5.37 12.99 0.74
CA ASP A 141 -6.51 13.86 1.05
C ASP A 141 -7.70 13.59 0.13
N GLU A 142 -7.44 13.49 -1.18
CA GLU A 142 -8.46 13.36 -2.22
C GLU A 142 -9.08 11.95 -2.29
N LEU A 143 -8.28 10.90 -2.06
CA LEU A 143 -8.72 9.50 -2.12
C LEU A 143 -9.27 8.98 -0.80
N GLY A 144 -9.12 9.75 0.29
CA GLY A 144 -9.49 9.31 1.63
C GLY A 144 -8.58 8.20 2.13
N LEU A 145 -7.30 8.50 2.26
CA LEU A 145 -6.33 7.63 2.92
C LEU A 145 -5.73 8.40 4.09
N MET A 146 -5.77 7.81 5.28
CA MET A 146 -5.03 8.33 6.43
C MET A 146 -3.52 8.20 6.14
N LEU A 147 -2.71 9.10 6.67
CA LEU A 147 -1.27 9.12 6.45
C LEU A 147 -0.55 9.27 7.79
N MET A 148 0.32 8.31 8.06
CA MET A 148 1.41 8.42 9.02
C MET A 148 2.64 8.95 8.27
N ALA A 149 2.94 10.24 8.46
CA ALA A 149 4.09 10.86 7.83
C ALA A 149 5.32 10.70 8.70
N GLU A 150 6.37 10.13 8.13
CA GLU A 150 7.63 9.79 8.78
C GLU A 150 8.79 10.49 8.06
N SER A 151 9.84 10.92 8.75
CA SER A 151 10.99 11.58 8.10
C SER A 151 12.32 10.83 8.23
N PHE A 152 12.48 9.97 9.24
CA PHE A 152 13.81 9.49 9.64
C PHE A 152 13.86 7.97 9.72
N ASP A 153 14.73 7.37 8.92
CA ASP A 153 15.12 5.96 9.08
C ASP A 153 16.24 5.77 10.12
N GLU A 154 16.98 6.83 10.44
CA GLU A 154 18.05 6.81 11.44
C GLU A 154 18.17 8.16 12.13
N TRP A 155 18.70 8.17 13.35
CA TRP A 155 19.04 9.38 14.08
C TRP A 155 20.56 9.63 14.03
N ALA A 156 21.21 9.89 15.17
CA ALA A 156 22.64 10.13 15.23
C ALA A 156 23.46 8.83 15.07
N GLN A 157 22.91 7.68 15.47
CA GLN A 157 23.54 6.39 15.23
C GLN A 157 23.26 5.91 13.80
N PRO A 158 24.29 5.59 13.00
CA PRO A 158 24.12 5.18 11.61
C PRO A 158 23.49 3.80 11.48
N LYS A 159 22.57 3.63 10.53
CA LYS A 159 22.23 2.34 9.90
C LYS A 159 23.11 2.08 8.68
N CYS A 160 23.42 3.12 7.89
CA CYS A 160 24.32 3.01 6.74
C CYS A 160 25.45 4.06 6.75
N LYS A 161 26.55 3.76 6.05
CA LYS A 161 27.79 4.57 6.07
C LYS A 161 27.59 6.03 5.65
N ASN A 162 26.66 6.28 4.73
CA ASN A 162 26.40 7.60 4.15
C ASN A 162 24.95 8.05 4.38
N GLY A 163 24.34 7.59 5.48
CA GLY A 163 22.97 7.96 5.81
C GLY A 163 22.85 9.38 6.39
N TYR A 164 21.63 9.69 6.82
CA TYR A 164 21.25 10.97 7.39
C TYR A 164 21.94 11.29 8.72
N ASN A 165 22.49 10.29 9.43
CA ASN A 165 23.19 10.45 10.70
C ASN A 165 24.34 11.48 10.65
N ARG A 166 24.94 11.64 9.46
CA ARG A 166 26.00 12.63 9.18
C ARG A 166 25.52 14.08 9.29
N PHE A 167 24.21 14.30 9.13
CA PHE A 167 23.57 15.61 9.10
C PHE A 167 22.67 15.82 10.33
N TYR A 168 22.24 14.75 10.99
CA TYR A 168 21.28 14.73 12.09
C TYR A 168 21.41 15.90 13.06
N GLN A 169 22.60 16.10 13.65
CA GLN A 169 22.85 17.13 14.67
C GLN A 169 22.51 18.56 14.23
N ASN A 170 22.61 18.85 12.92
CA ASN A 170 22.42 20.20 12.39
C ASN A 170 21.05 20.40 11.71
N TRP A 171 20.34 19.30 11.42
CA TRP A 171 19.20 19.32 10.50
C TRP A 171 17.92 18.70 11.06
N VAL A 172 17.98 17.83 12.08
CA VAL A 172 16.78 17.11 12.57
C VAL A 172 15.64 18.06 12.96
N ASP A 173 15.93 19.14 13.69
CA ASP A 173 14.90 20.10 14.11
C ASP A 173 14.27 20.82 12.91
N LYS A 174 15.09 21.16 11.90
CA LYS A 174 14.63 21.83 10.67
C LYS A 174 13.80 20.90 9.79
N ASP A 175 14.17 19.63 9.73
CA ASP A 175 13.46 18.65 8.91
C ASP A 175 12.14 18.21 9.56
N ILE A 176 12.05 18.20 10.90
CA ILE A 176 10.76 18.11 11.60
C ILE A 176 9.91 19.35 11.33
N GLU A 177 10.49 20.54 11.47
CA GLU A 177 9.79 21.80 11.19
C GLU A 177 9.25 21.84 9.77
N ASN A 178 10.07 21.45 8.79
CA ASN A 178 9.68 21.39 7.39
C ASN A 178 8.54 20.38 7.17
N LEU A 179 8.62 19.17 7.74
CA LEU A 179 7.54 18.18 7.64
C LEU A 179 6.21 18.73 8.18
N VAL A 180 6.23 19.24 9.41
CA VAL A 180 5.01 19.67 10.10
C VAL A 180 4.43 20.94 9.47
N LEU A 181 5.25 21.97 9.24
CA LEU A 181 4.76 23.23 8.66
C LEU A 181 4.25 23.04 7.22
N ARG A 182 4.86 22.14 6.45
CA ARG A 182 4.38 21.81 5.11
C ARG A 182 3.03 21.12 5.14
N TYR A 183 2.81 20.18 6.05
CA TYR A 183 1.69 19.25 5.96
C TYR A 183 0.59 19.38 7.03
N ARG A 184 0.73 20.24 8.05
CA ARG A 184 -0.25 20.36 9.17
C ARG A 184 -1.69 20.73 8.77
N ASN A 185 -1.92 21.23 7.56
CA ASN A 185 -3.27 21.53 7.05
C ASN A 185 -3.92 20.36 6.30
N HIS A 186 -3.16 19.31 5.98
CA HIS A 186 -3.65 18.16 5.23
C HIS A 186 -4.50 17.26 6.14
N PRO A 187 -5.77 17.00 5.81
CA PRO A 187 -6.64 16.20 6.65
C PRO A 187 -6.23 14.73 6.70
N SER A 188 -5.56 14.22 5.66
CA SER A 188 -5.05 12.85 5.60
C SER A 188 -4.01 12.56 6.67
N ILE A 189 -3.17 13.54 7.03
CA ILE A 189 -2.20 13.34 8.10
C ILE A 189 -2.96 13.15 9.41
N VAL A 190 -2.84 11.97 10.00
CA VAL A 190 -3.44 11.62 11.30
C VAL A 190 -2.40 11.38 12.39
N MET A 191 -1.13 11.21 12.04
CA MET A 191 -0.04 11.02 13.00
C MET A 191 1.32 11.37 12.38
N TRP A 192 2.24 11.79 13.24
CA TRP A 192 3.63 12.05 12.88
C TRP A 192 4.53 10.94 13.41
N SER A 193 5.44 10.41 12.61
CA SER A 193 6.44 9.46 13.07
C SER A 193 7.82 10.12 13.20
N ALA A 194 8.39 10.02 14.40
CA ALA A 194 9.70 10.57 14.74
C ALA A 194 10.87 9.67 14.28
N GLY A 195 10.59 8.46 13.81
CA GLY A 195 11.57 7.61 13.17
C GLY A 195 11.18 6.13 13.07
N ASN A 196 12.04 5.36 12.39
CA ASN A 196 11.89 3.93 12.20
C ASN A 196 13.12 3.15 12.67
N GLU A 197 12.94 2.18 13.56
CA GLU A 197 13.97 1.21 14.01
C GLU A 197 15.31 1.87 14.34
N VAL A 198 15.25 3.05 14.96
CA VAL A 198 16.44 3.86 15.18
C VAL A 198 17.36 3.17 16.19
N SER A 199 18.64 3.01 15.85
CA SER A 199 19.64 2.37 16.72
C SER A 199 19.77 3.06 18.08
N ASP A 200 19.46 4.36 18.17
CA ASP A 200 19.48 5.15 19.40
C ASP A 200 18.53 4.62 20.49
N GLN A 201 17.46 3.90 20.13
CA GLN A 201 16.42 3.39 21.06
C GLN A 201 16.98 2.48 22.17
N TRP A 202 18.20 1.97 22.03
CA TRP A 202 18.91 1.15 23.02
C TRP A 202 19.39 1.91 24.26
N SER A 203 19.58 3.23 24.14
CA SER A 203 20.37 4.04 25.07
C SER A 203 19.54 5.07 25.82
N GLU A 204 19.97 5.44 27.02
CA GLU A 204 19.35 6.56 27.78
C GLU A 204 19.43 7.90 27.02
N LYS A 205 20.48 8.09 26.20
CA LYS A 205 20.60 9.25 25.32
C LYS A 205 19.49 9.26 24.28
N GLY A 206 19.20 8.11 23.68
CA GLY A 206 18.09 7.95 22.74
C GLY A 206 16.72 8.19 23.39
N VAL A 207 16.51 7.75 24.64
CA VAL A 207 15.28 8.05 25.39
C VAL A 207 15.08 9.57 25.51
N LYS A 208 16.13 10.31 25.91
CA LYS A 208 16.07 11.77 26.03
C LYS A 208 15.87 12.46 24.67
N GLU A 209 16.52 11.93 23.65
CA GLU A 209 16.40 12.47 22.29
C GLU A 209 14.99 12.28 21.74
N GLY A 210 14.41 11.10 21.83
CA GLY A 210 13.04 10.89 21.34
C GLY A 210 11.99 11.72 22.09
N TRP A 211 12.17 11.92 23.41
CA TRP A 211 11.33 12.88 24.15
C TRP A 211 11.47 14.30 23.60
N ARG A 212 12.70 14.77 23.34
CA ARG A 212 12.97 16.08 22.73
C ARG A 212 12.33 16.21 21.34
N LEU A 213 12.38 15.18 20.51
CA LEU A 213 11.78 15.19 19.18
C LEU A 213 10.26 15.29 19.27
N GLN A 214 9.61 14.50 20.15
CA GLN A 214 8.17 14.57 20.36
C GLN A 214 7.71 15.97 20.79
N GLU A 215 8.45 16.62 21.71
CA GLU A 215 8.16 18.00 22.12
C GLU A 215 8.25 19.01 20.96
N ILE A 216 9.12 18.77 19.96
CA ILE A 216 9.17 19.61 18.75
C ILE A 216 7.90 19.43 17.93
N PHE A 217 7.47 18.19 17.71
CA PHE A 217 6.21 17.90 17.01
C PHE A 217 5.01 18.56 17.70
N HIS A 218 4.84 18.34 19.02
CA HIS A 218 3.73 18.93 19.78
C HIS A 218 3.76 20.47 19.79
N ARG A 219 4.94 21.08 19.82
CA ARG A 219 5.07 22.55 19.73
C ARG A 219 4.64 23.09 18.36
N LEU A 220 4.92 22.36 17.29
CA LEU A 220 4.63 22.79 15.92
C LEU A 220 3.18 22.46 15.49
N ASP A 221 2.66 21.34 15.97
CA ASP A 221 1.31 20.85 15.73
C ASP A 221 0.83 19.95 16.88
N PRO A 222 0.14 20.51 17.89
CA PRO A 222 -0.42 19.74 19.00
C PRO A 222 -1.69 18.96 18.62
N THR A 223 -2.16 19.05 17.37
CA THR A 223 -3.45 18.48 16.94
C THR A 223 -3.37 17.03 16.46
N ARG A 224 -2.16 16.46 16.43
CA ARG A 224 -1.90 15.10 15.95
C ARG A 224 -0.97 14.36 16.90
N PRO A 225 -1.23 13.07 17.16
CA PRO A 225 -0.32 12.25 17.95
C PRO A 225 1.01 11.99 17.24
N VAL A 226 2.04 11.73 18.03
CA VAL A 226 3.38 11.37 17.61
C VAL A 226 3.66 9.90 17.93
N THR A 227 4.34 9.22 17.02
CA THR A 227 4.70 7.80 17.12
C THR A 227 6.12 7.53 16.64
N MET A 228 6.54 6.27 16.71
CA MET A 228 7.84 5.76 16.27
C MET A 228 7.70 4.26 15.99
N GLY A 229 8.35 3.74 14.95
CA GLY A 229 8.40 2.30 14.67
C GLY A 229 9.50 1.57 15.46
N MET A 230 9.13 0.83 16.52
CA MET A 230 10.09 0.15 17.41
C MET A 230 10.21 -1.34 17.14
N ASP A 231 11.39 -1.82 16.69
CA ASP A 231 11.70 -3.26 16.54
C ASP A 231 12.40 -3.86 17.77
N GLN A 232 12.97 -3.02 18.64
CA GLN A 232 13.64 -3.43 19.87
C GLN A 232 12.70 -3.37 21.08
N VAL A 233 11.45 -3.81 20.88
CA VAL A 233 10.31 -3.68 21.82
C VAL A 233 10.67 -4.03 23.27
N GLY A 234 11.29 -5.19 23.50
CA GLY A 234 11.64 -5.61 24.86
C GLY A 234 12.63 -4.65 25.56
N ARG A 235 13.50 -3.98 24.79
CA ARG A 235 14.43 -2.95 25.30
C ARG A 235 13.72 -1.62 25.52
N THR A 236 12.90 -1.20 24.57
CA THR A 236 12.21 0.10 24.62
C THR A 236 11.20 0.18 25.76
N ILE A 237 10.57 -0.94 26.14
CA ILE A 237 9.74 -1.01 27.34
C ILE A 237 10.60 -0.92 28.61
N LYS A 238 11.77 -1.57 28.64
CA LYS A 238 12.63 -1.62 29.85
C LYS A 238 13.31 -0.29 30.19
N ASN A 239 13.75 0.46 29.18
CA ASN A 239 14.43 1.75 29.39
C ASN A 239 13.48 2.96 29.36
N GLY A 240 12.18 2.73 29.17
CA GLY A 240 11.17 3.78 29.11
C GLY A 240 11.08 4.50 27.75
N PHE A 241 11.81 4.06 26.74
CA PHE A 241 11.76 4.65 25.40
C PHE A 241 10.35 4.59 24.79
N ALA A 242 9.64 3.47 24.97
CA ALA A 242 8.30 3.29 24.42
C ALA A 242 7.22 4.08 25.20
N ALA A 243 7.49 4.46 26.45
CA ALA A 243 6.46 4.90 27.38
C ALA A 243 5.98 6.34 27.19
N TYR A 244 6.73 7.19 26.47
CA TYR A 244 6.37 8.60 26.30
C TYR A 244 5.68 8.93 24.96
N TRP A 245 5.77 8.07 23.95
CA TRP A 245 5.10 8.31 22.67
C TRP A 245 3.58 8.34 22.84
N ASP A 246 2.87 9.21 22.11
CA ASP A 246 1.40 9.23 22.15
C ASP A 246 0.81 7.91 21.66
N VAL A 247 1.42 7.34 20.62
CA VAL A 247 1.05 6.03 20.05
C VAL A 247 2.29 5.13 20.03
N PRO A 248 2.34 4.04 20.81
CA PRO A 248 3.45 3.11 20.78
C PRO A 248 3.36 2.20 19.54
N GLY A 249 4.20 2.49 18.55
CA GLY A 249 4.35 1.69 17.33
C GLY A 249 5.37 0.56 17.49
N LEU A 250 4.96 -0.68 17.28
CA LEU A 250 5.80 -1.87 17.39
C LEU A 250 5.98 -2.55 16.03
N ASN A 251 7.23 -2.73 15.60
CA ASN A 251 7.58 -3.48 14.40
C ASN A 251 7.75 -4.97 14.75
N TYR A 252 7.00 -5.86 14.08
CA TYR A 252 7.19 -7.33 14.02
C TYR A 252 7.16 -8.16 15.31
N ARG A 253 7.21 -7.56 16.50
CA ARG A 253 7.36 -8.27 17.78
C ARG A 253 6.03 -8.71 18.40
N LEU A 254 5.19 -9.43 17.64
CA LEU A 254 3.93 -10.00 18.14
C LEU A 254 4.05 -10.69 19.51
N PRO A 255 5.10 -11.50 19.80
CA PRO A 255 5.22 -12.16 21.10
C PRO A 255 5.32 -11.19 22.30
N LEU A 256 5.61 -9.92 22.05
CA LEU A 256 5.75 -8.89 23.08
C LEU A 256 4.54 -7.97 23.20
N TYR A 257 3.48 -8.16 22.38
CA TYR A 257 2.30 -7.29 22.41
C TYR A 257 1.60 -7.29 23.77
N ALA A 258 1.37 -8.47 24.36
CA ALA A 258 0.73 -8.57 25.67
C ALA A 258 1.57 -7.93 26.80
N GLU A 259 2.90 -8.15 26.79
CA GLU A 259 3.81 -7.50 27.75
C GLU A 259 3.80 -5.97 27.56
N ALA A 260 3.87 -5.51 26.32
CA ALA A 260 3.87 -4.09 25.99
C ALA A 260 2.56 -3.44 26.47
N HIS A 261 1.40 -4.02 26.17
CA HIS A 261 0.11 -3.51 26.61
C HIS A 261 -0.01 -3.46 28.14
N GLN A 262 0.51 -4.46 28.86
CA GLN A 262 0.50 -4.47 30.32
C GLN A 262 1.41 -3.40 30.94
N ARG A 263 2.53 -3.06 30.29
CA ARG A 263 3.58 -2.22 30.86
C ARG A 263 3.53 -0.77 30.39
N LEU A 264 2.97 -0.51 29.20
CA LEU A 264 2.93 0.83 28.62
C LEU A 264 1.68 1.58 29.10
N PRO A 265 1.81 2.87 29.48
CA PRO A 265 0.72 3.63 30.07
C PRO A 265 -0.42 3.97 29.10
N GLN A 266 -0.18 3.84 27.78
CA GLN A 266 -1.15 4.21 26.75
C GLN A 266 -2.35 3.27 26.69
N GLY A 267 -2.26 2.04 27.20
CA GLY A 267 -3.39 1.08 27.17
C GLY A 267 -3.78 0.58 25.77
N PHE A 268 -3.00 0.90 24.74
CA PHE A 268 -3.16 0.40 23.38
C PHE A 268 -1.81 0.38 22.64
N LEU A 269 -1.76 -0.29 21.49
CA LEU A 269 -0.57 -0.47 20.66
C LEU A 269 -0.92 -0.42 19.17
N LEU A 270 0.04 0.04 18.35
CA LEU A 270 -0.02 0.00 16.89
C LEU A 270 1.03 -0.97 16.34
N GLY A 271 0.66 -1.85 15.41
CA GLY A 271 1.64 -2.55 14.58
C GLY A 271 2.19 -1.60 13.53
N SER A 272 3.25 -0.84 13.83
CA SER A 272 3.81 0.17 12.91
C SER A 272 4.53 -0.44 11.69
N GLU A 273 4.91 -1.71 11.80
CA GLU A 273 5.42 -2.53 10.70
C GLU A 273 5.12 -4.00 10.99
N THR A 274 4.44 -4.67 10.07
CA THR A 274 3.88 -6.02 10.29
C THR A 274 4.07 -6.91 9.07
N ALA A 275 3.80 -8.21 9.24
CA ALA A 275 4.00 -9.26 8.25
C ALA A 275 5.44 -9.41 7.74
N SER A 276 5.93 -8.60 6.79
CA SER A 276 7.18 -8.91 6.06
C SER A 276 7.14 -10.33 5.46
N THR A 277 5.94 -10.73 5.03
CA THR A 277 5.69 -11.93 4.23
C THR A 277 6.26 -11.70 2.83
N VAL A 278 6.85 -12.74 2.24
CA VAL A 278 7.49 -12.65 0.92
C VAL A 278 6.80 -13.55 -0.08
N SER A 279 6.67 -13.09 -1.32
CA SER A 279 6.00 -13.82 -2.40
C SER A 279 6.35 -13.25 -3.77
N SER A 280 6.50 -14.10 -4.78
CA SER A 280 6.63 -13.70 -6.19
C SER A 280 5.34 -13.99 -6.96
N ARG A 281 4.87 -13.03 -7.77
CA ARG A 281 3.59 -13.15 -8.48
C ARG A 281 3.52 -14.41 -9.35
N GLY A 282 2.61 -15.32 -9.02
CA GLY A 282 2.34 -16.52 -9.83
C GLY A 282 3.39 -17.63 -9.73
N VAL A 283 4.32 -17.54 -8.77
CA VAL A 283 5.29 -18.59 -8.48
C VAL A 283 4.76 -19.45 -7.33
N TYR A 284 4.84 -20.78 -7.47
CA TYR A 284 4.39 -21.70 -6.42
C TYR A 284 5.39 -22.85 -6.28
N HIS A 285 5.98 -22.98 -5.10
CA HIS A 285 6.92 -24.04 -4.77
C HIS A 285 6.25 -25.18 -4.02
N PHE A 286 6.66 -26.43 -4.30
CA PHE A 286 6.16 -27.64 -3.65
C PHE A 286 7.30 -28.43 -2.99
N PRO A 287 7.05 -29.09 -1.84
CA PRO A 287 5.79 -29.09 -1.09
C PRO A 287 5.50 -27.75 -0.42
N VAL A 288 4.22 -27.40 -0.28
CA VAL A 288 3.81 -26.16 0.41
C VAL A 288 4.11 -26.31 1.89
N LYS A 289 5.04 -25.49 2.39
CA LYS A 289 5.48 -25.52 3.79
C LYS A 289 5.74 -24.12 4.29
N GLU A 290 5.31 -23.85 5.51
CA GLU A 290 5.66 -22.60 6.19
C GLU A 290 7.16 -22.53 6.45
N ALA A 291 7.76 -21.40 6.11
CA ALA A 291 9.20 -21.19 6.30
C ALA A 291 9.52 -19.72 6.55
N LYS A 292 10.65 -19.49 7.25
CA LYS A 292 11.19 -18.15 7.47
C LYS A 292 12.59 -18.05 6.88
N GLY A 293 12.85 -16.97 6.13
CA GLY A 293 14.13 -16.74 5.46
C GLY A 293 14.50 -17.83 4.44
N LEU A 294 13.50 -18.49 3.85
CA LEU A 294 13.73 -19.55 2.86
C LEU A 294 14.14 -18.95 1.53
N MET A 295 15.21 -19.49 0.94
CA MET A 295 15.64 -19.17 -0.41
C MET A 295 15.45 -20.38 -1.31
N HIS A 296 14.80 -20.17 -2.45
CA HIS A 296 14.70 -21.12 -3.57
C HIS A 296 15.75 -20.83 -4.65
N GLU A 297 16.13 -21.87 -5.40
CA GLU A 297 17.21 -21.81 -6.42
C GLU A 297 16.91 -20.85 -7.58
N ASP A 298 15.62 -20.66 -7.89
CA ASP A 298 15.13 -19.78 -8.96
C ASP A 298 15.14 -18.29 -8.58
N GLY A 299 15.53 -17.94 -7.34
CA GLY A 299 15.53 -16.56 -6.87
C GLY A 299 14.14 -16.00 -6.65
N GLN A 300 13.11 -16.84 -6.46
CA GLN A 300 11.72 -16.42 -6.27
C GLN A 300 11.16 -16.90 -4.93
N CYS A 301 10.09 -16.26 -4.45
CA CYS A 301 9.36 -16.66 -3.24
C CYS A 301 7.99 -17.24 -3.60
N SER A 302 7.49 -18.17 -2.80
CA SER A 302 6.21 -18.84 -3.08
C SER A 302 4.99 -17.93 -2.83
N SER A 303 4.06 -17.88 -3.77
CA SER A 303 2.82 -17.08 -3.72
C SER A 303 1.69 -17.76 -2.92
N TYR A 304 1.97 -18.86 -2.22
CA TYR A 304 1.06 -19.40 -1.19
C TYR A 304 1.01 -18.53 0.07
N ASP A 305 1.84 -17.49 0.18
CA ASP A 305 1.91 -16.58 1.33
C ASP A 305 2.12 -17.32 2.65
N VAL A 306 3.03 -18.29 2.63
CA VAL A 306 3.45 -19.09 3.80
C VAL A 306 4.93 -18.91 4.11
N GLU A 307 5.59 -17.98 3.42
CA GLU A 307 6.99 -17.64 3.58
C GLU A 307 7.12 -16.20 4.09
N ALA A 308 7.98 -15.98 5.09
CA ALA A 308 8.22 -14.66 5.65
C ALA A 308 9.70 -14.45 5.97
N CYS A 309 10.08 -13.21 6.25
CA CYS A 309 11.41 -12.92 6.74
C CYS A 309 11.69 -13.56 8.12
N SER A 310 12.97 -13.77 8.42
CA SER A 310 13.42 -14.46 9.64
C SER A 310 12.98 -13.76 10.93
N TRP A 311 12.80 -12.45 10.89
CA TRP A 311 12.41 -11.62 12.03
C TRP A 311 10.90 -11.46 12.20
N SER A 312 10.08 -11.95 11.27
CA SER A 312 8.67 -11.57 11.15
C SER A 312 7.74 -12.79 10.96
N ASN A 313 6.51 -12.58 10.47
CA ASN A 313 5.41 -13.56 10.49
C ASN A 313 4.46 -13.41 9.27
N LEU A 314 3.39 -14.22 9.26
CA LEU A 314 2.35 -14.14 8.24
C LEU A 314 1.24 -13.17 8.67
N PRO A 315 0.40 -12.66 7.76
CA PRO A 315 -0.77 -11.86 8.13
C PRO A 315 -1.72 -12.63 9.06
N ASP A 316 -1.78 -13.95 8.91
CA ASP A 316 -2.57 -14.87 9.74
C ASP A 316 -2.15 -14.85 11.22
N ASP A 317 -0.93 -14.39 11.52
CA ASP A 317 -0.43 -14.18 12.88
C ASP A 317 -0.75 -12.78 13.42
N ASP A 318 -0.73 -11.75 12.56
CA ASP A 318 -0.98 -10.36 12.94
C ASP A 318 -2.48 -10.10 13.21
N TRP A 319 -3.35 -10.69 12.40
CA TRP A 319 -4.78 -10.38 12.40
C TRP A 319 -5.55 -10.81 13.66
N PRO A 320 -5.29 -11.99 14.26
CA PRO A 320 -5.92 -12.34 15.53
C PRO A 320 -5.70 -11.28 16.62
N TRP A 321 -4.54 -10.63 16.64
CA TRP A 321 -4.28 -9.56 17.60
C TRP A 321 -5.20 -8.34 17.41
N GLN A 322 -5.57 -8.03 16.17
CA GLN A 322 -6.46 -6.92 15.88
C GLN A 322 -7.94 -7.29 16.06
N ASP A 323 -8.30 -8.52 15.68
CA ASP A 323 -9.67 -9.01 15.71
C ASP A 323 -10.11 -9.36 17.15
N ASP A 324 -9.21 -9.92 17.95
CA ASP A 324 -9.55 -10.44 19.29
C ASP A 324 -9.21 -9.45 20.42
N TYR A 325 -8.44 -8.38 20.13
CA TYR A 325 -8.05 -7.38 21.12
C TYR A 325 -8.26 -5.94 20.63
N ASP A 326 -9.20 -5.24 21.27
CA ASP A 326 -9.54 -3.85 20.93
C ASP A 326 -8.36 -2.87 21.10
N TRP A 327 -7.44 -3.17 22.02
CA TRP A 327 -6.24 -2.37 22.29
C TRP A 327 -5.15 -2.45 21.21
N VAL A 328 -5.28 -3.32 20.20
CA VAL A 328 -4.39 -3.30 19.01
C VAL A 328 -5.03 -2.44 17.93
N ILE A 329 -4.65 -1.18 17.81
CA ILE A 329 -5.39 -0.19 17.00
C ILE A 329 -5.24 -0.36 15.48
N GLY A 330 -4.51 -1.36 15.02
CA GLY A 330 -4.35 -1.70 13.60
C GLY A 330 -2.91 -2.05 13.24
N GLU A 331 -2.62 -2.01 11.95
CA GLU A 331 -1.32 -2.38 11.39
C GLU A 331 -0.91 -1.47 10.23
N PHE A 332 0.39 -1.43 9.96
CA PHE A 332 0.98 -1.05 8.68
C PHE A 332 1.81 -2.21 8.14
N VAL A 333 1.35 -2.80 7.03
CA VAL A 333 1.98 -3.98 6.43
C VAL A 333 3.26 -3.60 5.69
N TRP A 334 4.33 -4.37 5.87
CA TRP A 334 5.52 -4.33 5.02
C TRP A 334 5.37 -5.31 3.83
N THR A 335 5.06 -4.88 2.61
CA THR A 335 4.71 -3.52 2.12
C THR A 335 3.46 -3.55 1.25
N GLY A 336 2.88 -2.40 0.93
CA GLY A 336 1.76 -2.31 -0.01
C GLY A 336 2.15 -2.71 -1.45
N PHE A 337 3.31 -2.23 -1.89
CA PHE A 337 3.89 -2.49 -3.21
C PHE A 337 5.33 -2.92 -3.06
N ASP A 338 5.80 -3.76 -3.97
CA ASP A 338 7.24 -3.97 -4.12
C ASP A 338 7.92 -2.66 -4.52
N TYR A 339 9.19 -2.56 -4.16
CA TYR A 339 10.05 -1.41 -4.37
C TYR A 339 11.44 -1.85 -4.83
N LEU A 340 12.22 -0.92 -5.38
CA LEU A 340 13.58 -1.21 -5.86
C LEU A 340 14.56 -1.36 -4.68
N GLY A 341 15.46 -2.34 -4.76
CA GLY A 341 16.37 -2.70 -3.67
C GLY A 341 15.77 -3.71 -2.68
N GLU A 342 16.49 -3.92 -1.57
CA GLU A 342 16.12 -4.82 -0.45
C GLU A 342 15.46 -6.15 -0.88
N PRO A 343 16.17 -6.98 -1.66
CA PRO A 343 15.60 -8.19 -2.23
C PRO A 343 15.48 -9.35 -1.22
N THR A 344 15.29 -9.10 0.08
CA THR A 344 15.23 -10.15 1.10
C THR A 344 14.20 -11.24 0.74
N PRO A 345 14.54 -12.54 0.84
CA PRO A 345 15.72 -13.16 1.49
C PRO A 345 16.99 -13.24 0.62
N TYR A 346 17.00 -12.59 -0.54
CA TYR A 346 18.04 -12.65 -1.55
C TYR A 346 19.04 -11.49 -1.49
N ASP A 347 19.34 -10.97 -0.29
CA ASP A 347 20.18 -9.77 -0.07
C ASP A 347 21.58 -9.83 -0.71
N HIS A 348 22.09 -11.04 -0.96
CA HIS A 348 23.40 -11.30 -1.58
C HIS A 348 23.31 -12.14 -2.85
N TYR A 349 22.11 -12.34 -3.40
CA TYR A 349 21.89 -13.15 -4.59
C TYR A 349 21.64 -12.25 -5.80
N TRP A 350 22.61 -12.23 -6.72
CA TRP A 350 22.42 -11.66 -8.05
C TRP A 350 21.74 -12.70 -8.95
N PRO A 351 20.69 -12.36 -9.73
CA PRO A 351 20.32 -11.01 -10.18
C PRO A 351 19.16 -10.34 -9.43
N SER A 352 18.84 -10.76 -8.20
CA SER A 352 17.74 -10.13 -7.46
C SER A 352 18.05 -8.68 -7.11
N ARG A 353 17.14 -7.77 -7.45
CA ARG A 353 17.36 -6.31 -7.35
C ARG A 353 16.16 -5.50 -6.86
N SER A 354 15.04 -6.13 -6.55
CA SER A 354 13.86 -5.49 -5.97
C SER A 354 13.20 -6.42 -4.96
N SER A 355 12.30 -5.86 -4.15
CA SER A 355 11.72 -6.57 -3.03
C SER A 355 10.76 -7.71 -3.43
N TYR A 356 10.42 -8.52 -2.42
CA TYR A 356 9.38 -9.57 -2.49
C TYR A 356 8.22 -9.32 -1.50
N PHE A 357 8.31 -8.25 -0.70
CA PHE A 357 7.41 -7.91 0.41
C PHE A 357 6.01 -7.48 -0.04
N GLY A 358 5.95 -6.83 -1.20
CA GLY A 358 4.77 -6.12 -1.67
C GLY A 358 3.57 -7.02 -1.82
N ILE A 359 2.42 -6.54 -1.36
CA ILE A 359 1.12 -7.14 -1.64
C ILE A 359 0.82 -7.08 -3.17
N CYS A 360 1.26 -6.00 -3.82
CA CYS A 360 1.36 -5.89 -5.28
C CYS A 360 2.83 -5.95 -5.71
N ASP A 361 3.08 -6.44 -6.93
CA ASP A 361 4.44 -6.43 -7.50
C ASP A 361 4.89 -5.03 -7.95
N LEU A 362 6.13 -4.93 -8.43
CA LEU A 362 6.75 -3.65 -8.85
C LEU A 362 6.04 -3.01 -10.07
N ALA A 363 5.30 -3.80 -10.85
CA ALA A 363 4.48 -3.31 -11.96
C ALA A 363 3.08 -2.85 -11.48
N GLY A 364 2.75 -3.07 -10.21
CA GLY A 364 1.43 -2.87 -9.63
C GLY A 364 0.41 -3.91 -10.07
N LEU A 365 0.85 -5.12 -10.39
CA LEU A 365 -0.02 -6.26 -10.56
C LEU A 365 -0.22 -6.94 -9.20
N PRO A 366 -1.47 -7.23 -8.79
CA PRO A 366 -1.76 -7.95 -7.56
C PRO A 366 -1.06 -9.32 -7.50
N LYS A 367 -0.42 -9.63 -6.37
CA LYS A 367 -0.05 -11.01 -6.01
C LYS A 367 -1.26 -11.70 -5.37
N ASP A 368 -1.16 -13.00 -5.05
CA ASP A 368 -2.26 -13.70 -4.37
C ASP A 368 -2.60 -13.05 -3.01
N ARG A 369 -1.57 -12.54 -2.30
CA ARG A 369 -1.70 -11.78 -1.05
C ARG A 369 -2.65 -10.60 -1.12
N TYR A 370 -2.78 -9.94 -2.28
CA TYR A 370 -3.75 -8.85 -2.45
C TYR A 370 -5.16 -9.30 -2.13
N TYR A 371 -5.54 -10.48 -2.61
CA TYR A 371 -6.87 -11.02 -2.38
C TYR A 371 -7.03 -11.57 -0.95
N LEU A 372 -5.95 -11.99 -0.30
CA LEU A 372 -5.96 -12.32 1.12
C LEU A 372 -6.35 -11.09 1.94
N TYR A 373 -5.64 -9.96 1.78
CA TYR A 373 -5.99 -8.71 2.44
C TYR A 373 -7.37 -8.19 2.02
N ARG A 374 -7.72 -8.20 0.72
CA ARG A 374 -9.03 -7.75 0.23
C ARG A 374 -10.19 -8.52 0.85
N SER A 375 -10.01 -9.82 1.08
CA SER A 375 -11.02 -10.67 1.72
C SER A 375 -11.30 -10.32 3.19
N ARG A 376 -10.37 -9.64 3.87
CA ARG A 376 -10.53 -9.16 5.25
C ARG A 376 -10.91 -7.68 5.30
N TRP A 377 -10.30 -6.86 4.46
CA TRP A 377 -10.34 -5.40 4.58
C TRP A 377 -11.43 -4.72 3.76
N ASN A 378 -11.78 -5.24 2.59
CA ASN A 378 -12.81 -4.66 1.75
C ASN A 378 -14.20 -5.15 2.17
N THR A 379 -15.01 -4.24 2.68
CA THR A 379 -16.38 -4.50 3.14
C THR A 379 -17.44 -4.09 2.11
N LYS A 380 -17.04 -3.52 0.98
CA LYS A 380 -17.93 -3.04 -0.09
C LYS A 380 -18.12 -4.06 -1.20
N GLU A 381 -17.07 -4.82 -1.51
CA GLU A 381 -17.08 -5.82 -2.58
C GLU A 381 -16.60 -7.18 -2.08
N ASN A 382 -17.29 -8.24 -2.52
CA ASN A 382 -16.90 -9.60 -2.17
C ASN A 382 -15.60 -10.02 -2.85
N THR A 383 -14.87 -10.90 -2.19
CA THR A 383 -13.65 -11.51 -2.71
C THR A 383 -13.88 -13.01 -2.84
N LEU A 384 -13.67 -13.55 -4.04
CA LEU A 384 -13.50 -14.97 -4.30
C LEU A 384 -12.27 -15.16 -5.19
N HIS A 385 -11.16 -15.57 -4.59
CA HIS A 385 -9.88 -15.75 -5.29
C HIS A 385 -9.36 -17.16 -5.10
N ILE A 386 -8.90 -17.78 -6.18
CA ILE A 386 -8.43 -19.17 -6.22
C ILE A 386 -6.94 -19.13 -6.55
N LEU A 387 -6.12 -19.85 -5.78
CA LEU A 387 -4.73 -20.13 -6.09
C LEU A 387 -4.42 -21.62 -5.87
N PRO A 388 -3.44 -22.20 -6.59
CA PRO A 388 -2.60 -21.59 -7.62
C PRO A 388 -3.28 -21.57 -9.00
N HIS A 389 -2.50 -21.28 -10.05
CA HIS A 389 -2.91 -21.60 -11.42
C HIS A 389 -3.12 -23.11 -11.61
N TRP A 390 -3.88 -23.53 -12.63
CA TRP A 390 -4.17 -24.95 -12.88
C TRP A 390 -3.44 -25.55 -14.09
N THR A 391 -2.20 -25.12 -14.36
CA THR A 391 -1.38 -25.58 -15.49
C THR A 391 -0.06 -26.19 -15.00
N TRP A 392 -0.04 -27.52 -14.82
CA TRP A 392 1.09 -28.28 -14.25
C TRP A 392 1.49 -29.46 -15.15
N PRO A 393 2.05 -29.21 -16.35
CA PRO A 393 2.41 -30.29 -17.27
C PRO A 393 3.40 -31.28 -16.63
N GLY A 394 3.10 -32.58 -16.71
CA GLY A 394 3.94 -33.63 -16.15
C GLY A 394 3.76 -33.89 -14.65
N LYS A 395 2.77 -33.25 -14.02
CA LYS A 395 2.40 -33.43 -12.60
C LYS A 395 1.06 -34.13 -12.45
N GLU A 396 0.55 -34.80 -13.49
CA GLU A 396 -0.72 -35.53 -13.44
C GLU A 396 -0.71 -36.56 -12.31
N GLY A 397 -1.64 -36.41 -11.35
CA GLY A 397 -1.71 -37.24 -10.15
C GLY A 397 -0.84 -36.77 -8.97
N ASP A 398 0.00 -35.74 -9.13
CA ASP A 398 0.67 -35.09 -8.00
C ASP A 398 -0.34 -34.31 -7.16
N THR A 399 -0.06 -34.16 -5.87
CA THR A 399 -0.81 -33.28 -4.99
C THR A 399 -0.44 -31.82 -5.23
N ILE A 400 -1.45 -31.01 -5.57
CA ILE A 400 -1.36 -29.55 -5.71
C ILE A 400 -2.37 -28.92 -4.75
N PRO A 401 -1.94 -28.39 -3.59
CA PRO A 401 -2.85 -27.67 -2.69
C PRO A 401 -3.61 -26.56 -3.42
N VAL A 402 -4.91 -26.42 -3.14
CA VAL A 402 -5.74 -25.33 -3.65
C VAL A 402 -6.21 -24.50 -2.47
N TYR A 403 -5.84 -23.21 -2.46
CA TYR A 403 -6.30 -22.26 -1.47
C TYR A 403 -7.29 -21.29 -2.10
N VAL A 404 -8.24 -20.84 -1.28
CA VAL A 404 -9.21 -19.83 -1.64
C VAL A 404 -9.18 -18.72 -0.61
N TYR A 405 -8.96 -17.50 -1.07
CA TYR A 405 -9.07 -16.29 -0.27
C TYR A 405 -10.43 -15.66 -0.53
N THR A 406 -11.23 -15.54 0.52
CA THR A 406 -12.62 -15.10 0.38
C THR A 406 -13.19 -14.51 1.65
N ASN A 407 -14.12 -13.56 1.51
CA ASN A 407 -14.91 -13.04 2.63
C ASN A 407 -16.17 -13.88 2.90
N TYR A 408 -16.52 -14.84 2.02
CA TYR A 408 -17.59 -15.81 2.29
C TYR A 408 -17.18 -16.79 3.42
N PRO A 409 -18.13 -17.30 4.22
CA PRO A 409 -17.84 -18.19 5.33
C PRO A 409 -17.41 -19.60 4.90
N GLN A 410 -17.82 -20.05 3.71
CA GLN A 410 -17.51 -21.39 3.21
C GLN A 410 -17.50 -21.45 1.68
N ALA A 411 -16.80 -22.44 1.14
CA ALA A 411 -16.77 -22.72 -0.28
C ALA A 411 -16.56 -24.21 -0.55
N GLU A 412 -16.94 -24.65 -1.75
CA GLU A 412 -16.71 -25.99 -2.26
C GLU A 412 -15.84 -25.94 -3.50
N LEU A 413 -14.83 -26.80 -3.52
CA LEU A 413 -13.95 -26.98 -4.67
C LEU A 413 -14.42 -28.16 -5.51
N PHE A 414 -14.38 -27.99 -6.83
CA PHE A 414 -14.63 -29.03 -7.81
C PHE A 414 -13.43 -29.15 -8.74
N VAL A 415 -12.98 -30.39 -9.00
CA VAL A 415 -12.00 -30.71 -10.04
C VAL A 415 -12.74 -31.46 -11.15
N ASN A 416 -12.82 -30.87 -12.35
CA ASN A 416 -13.52 -31.45 -13.50
C ASN A 416 -14.96 -31.90 -13.16
N GLY A 417 -15.67 -31.09 -12.36
CA GLY A 417 -17.04 -31.35 -11.91
C GLY A 417 -17.16 -32.27 -10.69
N VAL A 418 -16.08 -32.87 -10.21
CA VAL A 418 -16.08 -33.73 -9.01
C VAL A 418 -15.74 -32.92 -7.76
N SER A 419 -16.66 -32.92 -6.79
CA SER A 419 -16.46 -32.23 -5.50
C SER A 419 -15.24 -32.76 -4.74
N GLN A 420 -14.47 -31.84 -4.18
CA GLN A 420 -13.38 -32.08 -3.23
C GLN A 420 -13.80 -31.74 -1.79
N GLY A 421 -15.11 -31.57 -1.56
CA GLY A 421 -15.71 -31.23 -0.29
C GLY A 421 -15.77 -29.73 0.01
N ILE A 422 -16.67 -29.39 0.93
CA ILE A 422 -16.85 -28.03 1.45
C ILE A 422 -15.78 -27.75 2.52
N ARG A 423 -15.19 -26.55 2.48
CA ARG A 423 -14.38 -25.98 3.56
C ARG A 423 -15.07 -24.76 4.13
N LYS A 424 -15.02 -24.62 5.44
CA LYS A 424 -15.57 -23.48 6.20
C LYS A 424 -14.44 -22.75 6.90
N LYS A 425 -14.58 -21.45 7.08
CA LYS A 425 -13.69 -20.69 7.96
C LYS A 425 -13.82 -21.22 9.37
N ASP A 426 -12.69 -21.37 10.04
CA ASP A 426 -12.62 -21.84 11.42
C ASP A 426 -11.84 -20.84 12.27
N ALA A 427 -12.56 -20.09 13.11
CA ALA A 427 -11.96 -19.06 13.97
C ALA A 427 -10.96 -19.64 14.99
N SER A 428 -11.00 -20.94 15.26
CA SER A 428 -10.07 -21.62 16.17
C SER A 428 -8.78 -22.11 15.49
N SER A 429 -8.74 -22.15 14.15
CA SER A 429 -7.57 -22.55 13.36
C SER A 429 -6.80 -21.32 12.88
N ARG A 430 -5.49 -21.30 13.12
CA ARG A 430 -4.60 -20.18 12.76
C ARG A 430 -4.77 -19.74 11.29
N MET A 431 -4.63 -20.69 10.35
CA MET A 431 -4.73 -20.37 8.91
C MET A 431 -6.15 -20.48 8.38
N ASP A 432 -6.96 -21.44 8.87
CA ASP A 432 -8.29 -21.67 8.31
C ASP A 432 -9.31 -20.62 8.77
N ARG A 433 -8.94 -19.75 9.72
CA ARG A 433 -9.69 -18.54 10.07
C ARG A 433 -9.79 -17.56 8.89
N TYR A 434 -8.75 -17.49 8.05
CA TYR A 434 -8.64 -16.50 6.98
C TYR A 434 -8.57 -17.09 5.57
N ARG A 435 -8.34 -18.41 5.45
CA ARG A 435 -8.14 -19.10 4.18
C ARG A 435 -8.98 -20.38 4.13
N LEU A 436 -9.53 -20.72 2.97
CA LEU A 436 -10.11 -22.05 2.75
C LEU A 436 -9.12 -22.91 1.99
N ARG A 437 -8.75 -24.08 2.52
CA ARG A 437 -7.63 -24.87 2.01
C ARG A 437 -8.01 -26.31 1.73
N TRP A 438 -7.64 -26.78 0.54
CA TRP A 438 -7.66 -28.18 0.15
C TRP A 438 -6.22 -28.61 -0.10
N ASN A 439 -5.60 -29.28 0.86
CA ASN A 439 -4.17 -29.62 0.80
C ASN A 439 -3.88 -30.88 -0.03
N GLU A 440 -4.90 -31.68 -0.35
CA GLU A 440 -4.76 -33.02 -0.94
C GLU A 440 -5.48 -33.13 -2.29
N VAL A 441 -5.43 -32.08 -3.11
CA VAL A 441 -6.07 -32.09 -4.43
C VAL A 441 -5.10 -32.70 -5.44
N LEU A 442 -5.51 -33.79 -6.08
CA LEU A 442 -4.72 -34.41 -7.15
C LEU A 442 -4.88 -33.63 -8.45
N TYR A 443 -3.76 -33.27 -9.07
CA TYR A 443 -3.79 -32.52 -10.32
C TYR A 443 -4.32 -33.39 -11.47
N GLN A 444 -5.36 -32.86 -12.11
CA GLN A 444 -5.88 -33.34 -13.37
C GLN A 444 -6.05 -32.13 -14.30
N PRO A 445 -5.49 -32.15 -15.52
CA PRO A 445 -5.75 -31.12 -16.51
C PRO A 445 -7.26 -30.91 -16.73
N GLY A 446 -7.67 -29.66 -16.90
CA GLY A 446 -9.07 -29.29 -17.08
C GLY A 446 -9.42 -28.04 -16.29
N GLU A 447 -10.39 -28.13 -15.39
CA GLU A 447 -10.92 -26.99 -14.62
C GLU A 447 -10.95 -27.30 -13.12
N ILE A 448 -10.47 -26.34 -12.32
CA ILE A 448 -10.93 -26.19 -10.94
C ILE A 448 -11.98 -25.10 -10.89
N ARG A 449 -13.09 -25.39 -10.20
CA ARG A 449 -14.19 -24.45 -9.98
C ARG A 449 -14.48 -24.39 -8.49
N VAL A 450 -14.61 -23.18 -7.96
CA VAL A 450 -14.99 -22.94 -6.58
C VAL A 450 -16.36 -22.28 -6.56
N VAL A 451 -17.24 -22.78 -5.70
CA VAL A 451 -18.54 -22.19 -5.40
C VAL A 451 -18.51 -21.71 -3.96
N ALA A 452 -18.75 -20.43 -3.74
CA ALA A 452 -18.84 -19.85 -2.41
C ALA A 452 -20.30 -19.83 -1.93
N TYR A 453 -20.48 -20.08 -0.64
CA TYR A 453 -21.80 -20.10 -0.01
C TYR A 453 -21.87 -19.12 1.16
N ASP A 454 -23.07 -18.63 1.44
CA ASP A 454 -23.34 -17.88 2.66
C ASP A 454 -23.50 -18.81 3.90
N GLU A 455 -23.79 -18.19 5.05
CA GLU A 455 -24.02 -18.87 6.33
C GLU A 455 -25.21 -19.86 6.29
N GLN A 456 -26.18 -19.65 5.39
CA GLN A 456 -27.33 -20.54 5.22
C GLN A 456 -27.06 -21.67 4.21
N GLY A 457 -25.88 -21.72 3.60
CA GLY A 457 -25.53 -22.70 2.58
C GLY A 457 -26.10 -22.41 1.20
N ARG A 458 -26.50 -21.16 0.90
CA ARG A 458 -26.93 -20.76 -0.45
C ARG A 458 -25.72 -20.38 -1.30
N GLU A 459 -25.72 -20.79 -2.55
CA GLU A 459 -24.68 -20.40 -3.53
C GLU A 459 -24.72 -18.89 -3.77
N MET A 460 -23.58 -18.23 -3.64
CA MET A 460 -23.46 -16.78 -3.79
C MET A 460 -22.68 -16.40 -5.05
N GLU A 461 -21.55 -17.08 -5.29
CA GLU A 461 -20.63 -16.75 -6.36
C GLU A 461 -19.85 -18.00 -6.77
N SER A 462 -19.43 -18.07 -8.03
CA SER A 462 -18.54 -19.13 -8.50
C SER A 462 -17.42 -18.57 -9.36
N LYS A 463 -16.23 -19.16 -9.25
CA LYS A 463 -15.05 -18.81 -10.05
C LYS A 463 -14.34 -20.06 -10.51
N SER A 464 -13.70 -19.98 -11.69
CA SER A 464 -12.97 -21.10 -12.27
C SER A 464 -11.54 -20.70 -12.66
N VAL A 465 -10.62 -21.66 -12.56
CA VAL A 465 -9.28 -21.59 -13.15
C VAL A 465 -9.10 -22.84 -14.01
N LYS A 466 -8.63 -22.65 -15.25
CA LYS A 466 -8.48 -23.73 -16.22
C LYS A 466 -7.01 -23.97 -16.55
N THR A 467 -6.69 -25.20 -16.92
CA THR A 467 -5.41 -25.55 -17.53
C THR A 467 -5.28 -24.82 -18.85
N ALA A 468 -4.27 -23.96 -18.95
CA ALA A 468 -4.01 -23.17 -20.13
C ALA A 468 -3.35 -24.03 -21.21
N GLY A 469 -3.82 -23.86 -22.44
CA GLY A 469 -3.16 -24.39 -23.63
C GLY A 469 -1.90 -23.59 -24.01
N LYS A 470 -1.43 -23.82 -25.23
CA LYS A 470 -0.30 -23.08 -25.79
C LYS A 470 -0.66 -21.60 -25.96
N ALA A 471 0.24 -20.72 -25.54
CA ALA A 471 0.15 -19.28 -25.75
C ALA A 471 -0.13 -18.94 -27.23
N SER A 472 -1.14 -18.11 -27.46
CA SER A 472 -1.66 -17.82 -28.80
C SER A 472 -1.93 -16.34 -29.06
N ARG A 473 -2.33 -15.57 -28.04
CA ARG A 473 -2.73 -14.17 -28.23
C ARG A 473 -2.31 -13.28 -27.07
N ILE A 474 -2.27 -11.98 -27.35
CA ILE A 474 -2.02 -10.91 -26.38
C ILE A 474 -3.36 -10.21 -26.11
N GLN A 475 -3.66 -9.93 -24.85
CA GLN A 475 -4.78 -9.07 -24.44
C GLN A 475 -4.23 -7.83 -23.74
N LEU A 476 -4.82 -6.67 -24.06
CA LEU A 476 -4.44 -5.37 -23.50
C LEU A 476 -5.60 -4.79 -22.69
N THR A 477 -5.33 -4.39 -21.45
CA THR A 477 -6.30 -3.77 -20.55
C THR A 477 -5.71 -2.49 -19.98
N ALA A 478 -6.24 -1.33 -20.38
CA ALA A 478 -5.82 -0.03 -19.86
C ALA A 478 -6.54 0.31 -18.55
N ASN A 479 -5.86 0.97 -17.61
CA ASN A 479 -6.49 1.48 -16.39
C ASN A 479 -7.47 2.64 -16.65
N ARG A 480 -7.30 3.34 -17.78
CA ARG A 480 -8.22 4.37 -18.30
C ARG A 480 -8.15 4.38 -19.83
N LEU A 481 -9.28 4.64 -20.49
CA LEU A 481 -9.34 4.76 -21.96
C LEU A 481 -9.26 6.21 -22.46
N SER A 482 -9.33 7.16 -21.53
CA SER A 482 -9.10 8.58 -21.75
C SER A 482 -8.21 9.14 -20.65
N MET A 483 -7.41 10.14 -20.99
CA MET A 483 -6.57 10.86 -20.04
C MET A 483 -6.40 12.32 -20.49
N PRO A 484 -6.15 13.26 -19.58
CA PRO A 484 -5.85 14.64 -19.96
C PRO A 484 -4.69 14.73 -20.96
N ALA A 485 -4.81 15.64 -21.94
CA ALA A 485 -3.74 16.01 -22.86
C ALA A 485 -2.66 16.87 -22.16
N HIS A 486 -2.05 16.33 -21.10
CA HIS A 486 -0.96 16.94 -20.36
C HIS A 486 0.30 16.08 -20.46
N ALA A 487 1.45 16.71 -20.67
CA ALA A 487 2.68 16.00 -21.01
C ALA A 487 3.16 15.00 -19.93
N ASP A 488 2.73 15.13 -18.67
CA ASP A 488 3.11 14.24 -17.57
C ASP A 488 2.06 13.16 -17.27
N GLU A 489 0.95 13.14 -18.01
CA GLU A 489 -0.15 12.20 -17.78
C GLU A 489 0.20 10.81 -18.32
N LEU A 490 -0.02 9.79 -17.47
CA LEU A 490 0.30 8.39 -17.78
C LEU A 490 -0.93 7.50 -17.86
N CYS A 491 -0.90 6.58 -18.83
CA CYS A 491 -1.80 5.44 -18.90
C CYS A 491 -1.01 4.14 -18.69
N PHE A 492 -1.58 3.22 -17.92
CA PHE A 492 -1.01 1.92 -17.58
C PHE A 492 -1.81 0.82 -18.26
N ILE A 493 -1.15 0.02 -19.09
CA ILE A 493 -1.77 -1.03 -19.89
C ILE A 493 -1.21 -2.37 -19.44
N THR A 494 -2.06 -3.19 -18.82
CA THR A 494 -1.74 -4.57 -18.50
C THR A 494 -1.73 -5.39 -19.78
N VAL A 495 -0.70 -6.21 -19.94
CA VAL A 495 -0.51 -7.11 -21.07
C VAL A 495 -0.57 -8.54 -20.58
N ASP A 496 -1.55 -9.29 -21.05
CA ASP A 496 -1.76 -10.70 -20.72
C ASP A 496 -1.44 -11.60 -21.91
N ILE A 497 -0.68 -12.67 -21.67
CA ILE A 497 -0.45 -13.73 -22.66
C ILE A 497 -1.45 -14.84 -22.40
N LEU A 498 -2.33 -15.06 -23.38
CA LEU A 498 -3.44 -16.01 -23.28
C LEU A 498 -3.30 -17.12 -24.31
N ASP A 499 -3.89 -18.27 -24.01
CA ASP A 499 -4.11 -19.32 -24.98
C ASP A 499 -5.27 -18.97 -25.96
N LYS A 500 -5.59 -19.91 -26.86
CA LYS A 500 -6.66 -19.73 -27.85
C LYS A 500 -8.06 -19.58 -27.21
N GLU A 501 -8.27 -20.14 -26.03
CA GLU A 501 -9.54 -20.16 -25.29
C GLU A 501 -9.67 -18.95 -24.35
N GLY A 502 -8.58 -18.19 -24.17
CA GLY A 502 -8.54 -17.00 -23.31
C GLY A 502 -8.06 -17.26 -21.89
N ASN A 503 -7.52 -18.44 -21.60
CA ASN A 503 -6.91 -18.72 -20.31
C ASN A 503 -5.53 -18.07 -20.25
N LEU A 504 -5.19 -17.45 -19.12
CA LEU A 504 -3.85 -16.93 -18.87
C LEU A 504 -2.84 -18.08 -18.93
N CYS A 505 -1.77 -17.92 -19.70
CA CYS A 505 -0.67 -18.88 -19.73
C CYS A 505 0.32 -18.58 -18.58
N PRO A 506 0.31 -19.29 -17.45
CA PRO A 506 1.06 -18.89 -16.26
C PRO A 506 2.58 -19.07 -16.40
N HIS A 507 3.03 -19.87 -17.37
CA HIS A 507 4.46 -20.08 -17.67
C HIS A 507 4.94 -19.26 -18.87
N ALA A 508 4.10 -18.36 -19.40
CA ALA A 508 4.44 -17.57 -20.58
C ALA A 508 5.46 -16.47 -20.23
N ASN A 509 6.59 -16.48 -20.93
CA ASN A 509 7.71 -15.57 -20.74
C ASN A 509 8.20 -14.93 -22.04
N GLN A 510 7.38 -14.88 -23.09
CA GLN A 510 7.81 -14.39 -24.40
C GLN A 510 8.27 -12.92 -24.34
N LEU A 511 9.33 -12.59 -25.09
CA LEU A 511 9.75 -11.21 -25.33
C LEU A 511 8.68 -10.46 -26.12
N LEU A 512 8.08 -9.45 -25.49
CA LEU A 512 7.10 -8.56 -26.10
C LEU A 512 7.79 -7.30 -26.61
N HIS A 513 7.28 -6.74 -27.71
CA HIS A 513 7.73 -5.49 -28.31
C HIS A 513 6.59 -4.48 -28.32
N PHE A 514 6.91 -3.23 -27.98
CA PHE A 514 5.93 -2.15 -27.83
C PHE A 514 6.15 -1.10 -28.92
N THR A 515 5.08 -0.63 -29.52
CA THR A 515 5.12 0.48 -30.48
C THR A 515 3.98 1.42 -30.17
N VAL A 516 4.30 2.67 -29.84
CA VAL A 516 3.33 3.74 -29.60
C VAL A 516 3.35 4.69 -30.79
N LYS A 517 2.17 5.10 -31.25
CA LYS A 517 1.95 6.09 -32.31
C LYS A 517 0.84 7.04 -31.91
N GLY A 518 0.82 8.24 -32.52
CA GLY A 518 -0.19 9.25 -32.24
C GLY A 518 0.30 10.25 -31.19
N GLU A 519 -0.61 10.76 -30.36
CA GLU A 519 -0.33 11.87 -29.43
C GLU A 519 0.27 11.44 -28.08
N GLY A 520 1.20 10.49 -28.12
CA GLY A 520 1.85 9.95 -26.93
C GLY A 520 3.02 9.05 -27.27
N ASP A 521 3.80 8.73 -26.23
CA ASP A 521 5.06 8.02 -26.32
C ASP A 521 5.11 6.81 -25.39
N PHE A 522 5.92 5.81 -25.75
CA PHE A 522 6.27 4.74 -24.82
C PHE A 522 7.11 5.33 -23.69
N ARG A 523 6.71 5.09 -22.44
CA ARG A 523 7.44 5.60 -21.27
C ARG A 523 8.27 4.51 -20.61
N ALA A 524 7.66 3.38 -20.30
CA ALA A 524 8.34 2.25 -19.67
C ALA A 524 7.53 0.95 -19.76
N ALA A 525 8.16 -0.17 -19.44
CA ALA A 525 7.49 -1.45 -19.17
C ALA A 525 8.04 -2.06 -17.87
N CYS A 526 7.22 -2.84 -17.17
CA CYS A 526 7.63 -3.59 -15.98
C CYS A 526 6.87 -4.91 -15.91
N ASN A 527 7.57 -6.01 -15.66
CA ASN A 527 6.96 -7.33 -15.49
C ASN A 527 6.86 -7.75 -14.01
N GLY A 528 7.46 -7.02 -13.07
CA GLY A 528 7.42 -7.34 -11.65
C GLY A 528 8.32 -8.50 -11.21
N ASP A 529 9.18 -9.02 -12.09
CA ASP A 529 10.18 -10.03 -11.73
C ASP A 529 11.37 -9.36 -11.03
N ALA A 530 11.55 -9.70 -9.75
CA ALA A 530 12.63 -9.16 -8.93
C ALA A 530 14.04 -9.54 -9.42
N THR A 531 14.15 -10.58 -10.24
CA THR A 531 15.40 -11.09 -10.80
C THR A 531 15.67 -10.56 -12.22
N SER A 532 14.72 -9.88 -12.85
CA SER A 532 14.87 -9.36 -14.21
C SER A 532 15.76 -8.13 -14.25
N LEU A 533 16.84 -8.20 -15.02
CA LEU A 533 17.74 -7.07 -15.29
C LEU A 533 17.34 -6.24 -16.52
N GLU A 534 16.18 -6.52 -17.12
CA GLU A 534 15.72 -5.79 -18.30
C GLU A 534 15.44 -4.32 -17.97
N MET A 535 15.85 -3.45 -18.90
CA MET A 535 15.74 -2.00 -18.75
C MET A 535 14.29 -1.55 -18.94
N PHE A 536 13.75 -0.82 -17.96
CA PHE A 536 12.35 -0.40 -17.99
C PHE A 536 12.01 0.51 -19.17
N HIS A 537 12.96 1.33 -19.65
CA HIS A 537 12.74 2.32 -20.72
C HIS A 537 13.00 1.77 -22.14
N GLU A 538 13.36 0.49 -22.27
CA GLU A 538 13.47 -0.15 -23.58
C GLU A 538 12.08 -0.60 -24.05
N PRO A 539 11.72 -0.44 -25.34
CA PRO A 539 10.39 -0.77 -25.85
C PRO A 539 10.21 -2.28 -26.09
N LYS A 540 10.73 -3.10 -25.18
CA LYS A 540 10.64 -4.55 -25.17
C LYS A 540 10.89 -5.10 -23.76
N MET A 541 10.21 -6.18 -23.39
CA MET A 541 10.41 -6.87 -22.12
C MET A 541 9.81 -8.27 -22.16
N HIS A 542 10.41 -9.24 -21.47
CA HIS A 542 9.80 -10.55 -21.30
C HIS A 542 8.62 -10.46 -20.34
N ALA A 543 7.52 -11.14 -20.66
CA ALA A 543 6.47 -11.35 -19.68
C ALA A 543 7.01 -12.16 -18.49
N PHE A 544 6.48 -11.89 -17.30
CA PHE A 544 6.74 -12.70 -16.12
C PHE A 544 5.43 -13.35 -15.69
N ASN A 545 5.42 -14.68 -15.70
CA ASN A 545 4.25 -15.51 -15.44
C ASN A 545 3.01 -15.06 -16.23
N GLY A 546 3.20 -14.83 -17.52
CA GLY A 546 2.17 -14.46 -18.48
C GLY A 546 1.73 -13.01 -18.48
N LYS A 547 2.34 -12.14 -17.67
CA LYS A 547 1.92 -10.73 -17.54
C LYS A 547 3.08 -9.73 -17.53
N LEU A 548 2.79 -8.50 -17.96
CA LEU A 548 3.56 -7.29 -17.66
C LEU A 548 2.67 -6.04 -17.79
N VAL A 549 3.19 -4.86 -17.43
CA VAL A 549 2.53 -3.56 -17.62
C VAL A 549 3.37 -2.69 -18.54
N VAL A 550 2.72 -2.05 -19.51
CA VAL A 550 3.28 -1.00 -20.37
C VAL A 550 2.75 0.35 -19.93
N ILE A 551 3.61 1.35 -19.84
CA ILE A 551 3.29 2.73 -19.51
C ILE A 551 3.42 3.58 -20.77
N VAL A 552 2.35 4.29 -21.09
CA VAL A 552 2.28 5.27 -22.17
C VAL A 552 2.10 6.66 -21.56
N GLN A 553 2.78 7.65 -22.10
CA GLN A 553 2.72 9.05 -21.65
C GLN A 553 2.11 9.92 -22.75
N SER A 554 1.21 10.85 -22.40
CA SER A 554 0.71 11.84 -23.36
C SER A 554 1.84 12.81 -23.75
N ASN A 555 1.84 13.29 -25.00
CA ASN A 555 2.78 14.33 -25.44
C ASN A 555 2.26 15.77 -25.21
N GLY A 556 1.10 15.92 -24.53
CA GLY A 556 0.45 17.22 -24.26
C GLY A 556 -0.49 17.72 -25.36
N LYS A 557 -0.74 16.93 -26.42
CA LYS A 557 -1.70 17.26 -27.47
C LYS A 557 -2.93 16.36 -27.39
N LYS A 558 -4.07 16.92 -27.80
CA LYS A 558 -5.32 16.16 -27.92
C LYS A 558 -5.26 15.24 -29.13
N GLY A 559 -5.70 14.00 -28.97
CA GLY A 559 -5.74 13.03 -30.06
C GLY A 559 -5.68 11.59 -29.57
N ASP A 560 -5.62 10.67 -30.52
CA ASP A 560 -5.53 9.24 -30.21
C ASP A 560 -4.08 8.81 -29.99
N ILE A 561 -3.89 7.91 -29.04
CA ILE A 561 -2.63 7.23 -28.75
C ILE A 561 -2.84 5.75 -28.97
N HIS A 562 -2.08 5.18 -29.90
CA HIS A 562 -2.20 3.78 -30.30
C HIS A 562 -1.00 2.99 -29.79
N LEU A 563 -1.24 2.09 -28.83
CA LEU A 563 -0.25 1.12 -28.38
C LEU A 563 -0.46 -0.21 -29.12
N LYS A 564 0.54 -0.63 -29.89
CA LYS A 564 0.64 -1.97 -30.47
C LYS A 564 1.64 -2.81 -29.68
N VAL A 565 1.24 -4.02 -29.31
CA VAL A 565 2.11 -5.01 -28.66
C VAL A 565 2.20 -6.26 -29.53
N GLY A 566 3.42 -6.75 -29.76
CA GLY A 566 3.65 -7.95 -30.57
C GLY A 566 4.74 -8.84 -29.99
N ALA A 567 4.70 -10.13 -30.34
CA ALA A 567 5.72 -11.11 -29.98
C ALA A 567 5.82 -12.19 -31.06
N LYS A 568 6.97 -12.86 -31.14
CA LYS A 568 7.15 -13.97 -32.09
C LYS A 568 6.18 -15.11 -31.76
N GLY A 569 5.34 -15.47 -32.73
CA GLY A 569 4.39 -16.59 -32.60
C GLY A 569 3.09 -16.27 -31.87
N LEU A 570 2.84 -15.00 -31.51
CA LEU A 570 1.56 -14.54 -30.94
C LEU A 570 0.89 -13.55 -31.90
N ALA A 571 -0.45 -13.55 -31.92
CA ALA A 571 -1.20 -12.47 -32.59
C ALA A 571 -0.94 -11.13 -31.87
N SER A 572 -0.55 -10.10 -32.63
CA SER A 572 -0.33 -8.76 -32.07
C SER A 572 -1.65 -8.13 -31.62
N ALA A 573 -1.60 -7.37 -30.53
CA ALA A 573 -2.74 -6.62 -30.01
C ALA A 573 -2.55 -5.11 -30.20
N LEU A 574 -3.65 -4.38 -30.30
CA LEU A 574 -3.69 -2.92 -30.42
C LEU A 574 -4.74 -2.38 -29.45
N ILE A 575 -4.40 -1.32 -28.73
CA ILE A 575 -5.35 -0.55 -27.92
C ILE A 575 -5.21 0.94 -28.26
N THR A 576 -6.31 1.67 -28.22
CA THR A 576 -6.35 3.12 -28.44
C THR A 576 -6.80 3.81 -27.17
N ILE A 577 -6.06 4.85 -26.77
CA ILE A 577 -6.32 5.69 -25.61
C ILE A 577 -6.48 7.11 -26.12
N LYS A 578 -7.44 7.87 -25.57
CA LYS A 578 -7.68 9.26 -25.96
C LYS A 578 -6.96 10.24 -25.03
N ALA A 579 -6.19 11.16 -25.59
CA ALA A 579 -5.72 12.35 -24.90
C ALA A 579 -6.72 13.50 -25.16
N GLU A 580 -7.33 14.03 -24.10
CA GLU A 580 -8.45 14.99 -24.19
C GLU A 580 -8.18 16.37 -23.57
#